data_AF-A0A5Q4E8F3-F1
#
_entry.id   AF-A0A5Q4E8F3-F1
#
_cell.length_a   1.000
_cell.length_b   1.000
_cell.length_c   1.000
_cell.angle_alpha   90.00
_cell.angle_beta   90.00
_cell.angle_gamma   90.00
#
_symmetry.space_group_name_H-M   'P 1'
#
loop_
_entity.id
_entity.type
_entity.pdbx_description
1 polymer ?
#
loop_
_entity_poly.entity_id
_entity_poly.type
_entity_poly.pdbx_seq_one_letter_code
_entity_poly.pdbx_strand_id
1 'polypeptide(L)'
;MPKFRLLRDRLLQDGVITPDQIYQPGEPPQTWLEYVHHRDYVNAYRQGTLEAKAQRRIGLPWSEALVKRTCTAVGGTILTAKLALEQGLACNTAGGTHHAFPDYGSGFCIFNDLAIATRVLQKQGRVQRVLILDLDVHQGDGTAWIFCDDPNVFTFSMHCQENFPARKQASDLDVPLALGLEDRDYLDCLAQYLPDLLAQVRPDLVLYDAGADPHRDDLLGKLALSNTGIFGRDRYVLETCVKAGYPVACVIGGGYGKSMDDLIFRHSLLHRAATEVYQAYRL
;
A
#
# COMPACT_ATOMS: atom_id res chain seq x y z
N MET A 1 9.82 15.89 1.01
CA MET A 1 8.44 16.02 0.48
C MET A 1 7.48 16.08 1.67
N PRO A 2 6.68 17.15 1.84
CA PRO A 2 5.88 17.38 3.04
C PRO A 2 4.60 16.52 3.14
N LYS A 3 4.28 15.74 2.08
CA LYS A 3 3.02 14.97 1.92
C LYS A 3 2.53 14.29 3.20
N PHE A 4 3.34 13.39 3.77
CA PHE A 4 2.91 12.56 4.91
C PHE A 4 2.61 13.37 6.18
N ARG A 5 3.42 14.40 6.45
CA ARG A 5 3.19 15.31 7.58
C ARG A 5 1.91 16.11 7.36
N LEU A 6 1.73 16.68 6.17
CA LEU A 6 0.53 17.45 5.83
C LEU A 6 -0.74 16.59 5.89
N LEU A 7 -0.66 15.32 5.50
CA LEU A 7 -1.76 14.36 5.62
C LEU A 7 -2.15 14.19 7.09
N ARG A 8 -1.19 13.84 7.96
CA ARG A 8 -1.42 13.75 9.40
C ARG A 8 -2.03 15.03 9.97
N ASP A 9 -1.46 16.19 9.61
CA ASP A 9 -1.91 17.49 10.12
C ASP A 9 -3.36 17.78 9.67
N ARG A 10 -3.72 17.42 8.43
CA ARG A 10 -5.10 17.54 7.92
C ARG A 10 -6.08 16.64 8.65
N LEU A 11 -5.70 15.38 8.91
CA LEU A 11 -6.57 14.44 9.63
C LEU A 11 -6.89 14.93 11.05
N LEU A 12 -5.91 15.50 11.75
CA LEU A 12 -6.11 16.12 13.05
C LEU A 12 -6.98 17.37 12.95
N GLN A 13 -6.69 18.25 11.99
CA GLN A 13 -7.44 19.49 11.78
C GLN A 13 -8.93 19.21 11.52
N ASP A 14 -9.23 18.18 10.73
CA ASP A 14 -10.59 17.83 10.33
C ASP A 14 -11.30 16.90 11.34
N GLY A 15 -10.62 16.55 12.45
CA GLY A 15 -11.19 15.66 13.48
C GLY A 15 -11.40 14.22 13.03
N VAL A 16 -10.70 13.77 11.97
CA VAL A 16 -10.75 12.38 11.50
C VAL A 16 -10.05 11.47 12.50
N ILE A 17 -8.96 11.94 13.10
CA ILE A 17 -8.22 11.24 14.15
C ILE A 17 -7.96 12.17 15.33
N THR A 18 -7.70 11.61 16.49
CA THR A 18 -7.21 12.31 17.68
C THR A 18 -5.70 12.07 17.89
N PRO A 19 -5.00 12.92 18.66
CA PRO A 19 -3.56 12.77 18.90
C PRO A 19 -3.15 11.43 19.52
N ASP A 20 -4.00 10.82 20.35
CA ASP A 20 -3.78 9.52 21.00
C ASP A 20 -3.86 8.33 20.04
N GLN A 21 -4.42 8.52 18.85
CA GLN A 21 -4.45 7.51 17.78
C GLN A 21 -3.18 7.55 16.89
N ILE A 22 -2.21 8.42 17.19
CA ILE A 22 -0.99 8.58 16.39
C ILE A 22 0.14 7.74 16.97
N TYR A 23 0.62 6.79 16.17
CA TYR A 23 1.79 5.98 16.47
C TYR A 23 2.96 6.38 15.56
N GLN A 24 4.15 6.58 16.15
CA GLN A 24 5.34 6.98 15.40
C GLN A 24 6.27 5.79 15.16
N PRO A 25 6.53 5.42 13.89
CA PRO A 25 7.47 4.35 13.58
C PRO A 25 8.93 4.81 13.64
N GLY A 26 9.81 3.86 13.92
CA GLY A 26 11.26 3.98 13.75
C GLY A 26 11.74 3.33 12.45
N GLU A 27 13.03 3.50 12.13
CA GLU A 27 13.68 2.68 11.11
C GLU A 27 13.81 1.22 11.61
N PRO A 28 13.34 0.22 10.83
CA PRO A 28 13.51 -1.18 11.21
C PRO A 28 14.98 -1.59 11.09
N PRO A 29 15.40 -2.67 11.79
CA PRO A 29 16.72 -3.26 11.57
C PRO A 29 16.94 -3.58 10.09
N GLN A 30 18.15 -3.34 9.58
CA GLN A 30 18.48 -3.64 8.18
C GLN A 30 18.21 -5.11 7.82
N THR A 31 18.44 -6.03 8.76
CA THR A 31 18.16 -7.46 8.58
C THR A 31 16.71 -7.76 8.24
N TRP A 32 15.77 -6.88 8.57
CA TRP A 32 14.36 -7.03 8.18
C TRP A 32 14.13 -6.63 6.73
N LEU A 33 14.82 -5.60 6.23
CA LEU A 33 14.82 -5.27 4.79
C LEU A 33 15.38 -6.44 3.97
N GLU A 34 16.41 -7.10 4.52
CA GLU A 34 17.08 -8.25 3.91
C GLU A 34 16.24 -9.54 3.88
N TYR A 35 15.05 -9.57 4.49
CA TYR A 35 14.12 -10.69 4.31
C TYR A 35 13.47 -10.73 2.93
N VAL A 36 13.54 -9.62 2.20
CA VAL A 36 12.99 -9.49 0.84
C VAL A 36 14.05 -9.02 -0.13
N HIS A 37 14.84 -8.02 0.26
CA HIS A 37 15.82 -7.42 -0.64
C HIS A 37 17.20 -8.03 -0.46
N HIS A 38 17.94 -8.12 -1.55
CA HIS A 38 19.33 -8.57 -1.52
C HIS A 38 20.16 -7.59 -0.69
N ARG A 39 21.01 -8.13 0.19
CA ARG A 39 21.89 -7.34 1.06
C ARG A 39 22.71 -6.31 0.29
N ASP A 40 23.23 -6.68 -0.87
CA ASP A 40 24.04 -5.78 -1.70
C ASP A 40 23.23 -4.60 -2.22
N TYR A 41 21.97 -4.82 -2.62
CA TYR A 41 21.06 -3.74 -3.01
C TYR A 41 20.74 -2.81 -1.84
N VAL A 42 20.41 -3.37 -0.67
CA VAL A 42 20.12 -2.59 0.54
C VAL A 42 21.33 -1.72 0.93
N ASN A 43 22.53 -2.31 0.96
CA ASN A 43 23.76 -1.58 1.25
C ASN A 43 24.03 -0.48 0.23
N ALA A 44 23.93 -0.80 -1.07
CA ALA A 44 24.20 0.15 -2.13
C ALA A 44 23.24 1.34 -2.12
N TYR A 45 21.94 1.10 -1.88
CA TYR A 45 20.98 2.19 -1.73
C TYR A 45 21.27 3.04 -0.48
N ARG A 46 21.51 2.43 0.69
CA ARG A 46 21.76 3.18 1.94
C ARG A 46 23.04 4.03 1.87
N GLN A 47 24.07 3.54 1.18
CA GLN A 47 25.36 4.23 1.03
C GLN A 47 25.41 5.21 -0.16
N GLY A 48 24.37 5.25 -1.00
CA GLY A 48 24.35 6.12 -2.18
C GLY A 48 25.29 5.66 -3.29
N THR A 49 25.61 4.36 -3.35
CA THR A 49 26.55 3.77 -4.30
C THR A 49 25.86 3.03 -5.45
N LEU A 50 24.53 3.11 -5.57
CA LEU A 50 23.81 2.58 -6.73
C LEU A 50 24.33 3.21 -8.03
N GLU A 51 24.46 2.39 -9.07
CA GLU A 51 24.75 2.87 -10.40
C GLU A 51 23.68 3.88 -10.87
N ALA A 52 24.09 4.87 -11.66
CA ALA A 52 23.19 5.91 -12.16
C ALA A 52 21.96 5.34 -12.90
N LYS A 53 22.10 4.19 -13.58
CA LYS A 53 20.98 3.52 -14.25
C LYS A 53 19.95 2.97 -13.24
N ALA A 54 20.41 2.36 -12.16
CA ALA A 54 19.54 1.87 -11.08
C ALA A 54 18.85 3.04 -10.38
N GLN A 55 19.56 4.13 -10.09
CA GLN A 55 18.97 5.32 -9.49
C GLN A 55 17.91 5.96 -10.40
N ARG A 56 18.15 6.01 -11.72
CA ARG A 56 17.15 6.49 -12.70
C ARG A 56 15.92 5.59 -12.78
N ARG A 57 16.08 4.27 -12.65
CA ARG A 57 14.94 3.32 -12.62
C ARG A 57 14.02 3.59 -11.42
N ILE A 58 14.58 3.94 -10.26
CA ILE A 58 13.81 4.33 -9.08
C ILE A 58 13.05 5.64 -9.34
N GLY A 59 13.66 6.60 -10.04
CA GLY A 59 13.00 7.87 -10.39
C GLY A 59 12.96 8.90 -9.26
N LEU A 60 13.75 8.71 -8.21
CA LEU A 60 13.91 9.67 -7.10
C LEU A 60 15.39 10.05 -6.94
N PRO A 61 15.74 11.31 -6.64
CA PRO A 61 17.12 11.68 -6.35
C PRO A 61 17.57 11.11 -5.01
N TRP A 62 18.75 10.50 -4.95
CA TRP A 62 19.31 9.99 -3.71
C TRP A 62 19.65 11.13 -2.74
N SER A 63 19.36 10.92 -1.45
CA SER A 63 19.84 11.75 -0.35
C SER A 63 19.71 10.97 0.96
N GLU A 64 20.52 11.26 1.97
CA GLU A 64 20.40 10.66 3.30
C GLU A 64 19.00 10.86 3.91
N ALA A 65 18.39 12.02 3.67
CA ALA A 65 17.02 12.32 4.10
C ALA A 65 16.00 11.39 3.44
N LEU A 66 16.18 11.05 2.15
CA LEU A 66 15.33 10.09 1.46
C LEU A 66 15.56 8.67 1.96
N VAL A 67 16.81 8.28 2.26
CA VAL A 67 17.13 6.97 2.86
C VAL A 67 16.38 6.82 4.19
N LYS A 68 16.54 7.79 5.11
CA LYS A 68 15.85 7.79 6.41
C LYS A 68 14.33 7.72 6.25
N ARG A 69 13.75 8.55 5.37
CA ARG A 69 12.31 8.52 5.07
C ARG A 69 11.86 7.15 4.59
N THR A 70 12.59 6.56 3.65
CA THR A 70 12.25 5.27 3.03
C THR A 70 12.26 4.16 4.08
N CYS A 71 13.31 4.07 4.90
CA CYS A 71 13.38 3.07 5.95
C CYS A 71 12.30 3.28 7.02
N THR A 72 12.03 4.53 7.43
CA THR A 72 10.95 4.83 8.37
C THR A 72 9.57 4.48 7.80
N ALA A 73 9.34 4.67 6.50
CA ALA A 73 8.07 4.26 5.86
C ALA A 73 7.85 2.75 5.94
N VAL A 74 8.91 1.95 5.69
CA VAL A 74 8.87 0.48 5.90
C VAL A 74 8.55 0.14 7.36
N GLY A 75 9.21 0.80 8.31
CA GLY A 75 8.91 0.64 9.74
C GLY A 75 7.45 0.99 10.08
N GLY A 76 6.89 2.00 9.40
CA GLY A 76 5.48 2.36 9.46
C GLY A 76 4.57 1.22 9.06
N THR A 77 4.81 0.62 7.90
CA THR A 77 3.97 -0.49 7.39
C THR A 77 4.04 -1.71 8.32
N ILE A 78 5.21 -2.02 8.87
CA ILE A 78 5.37 -3.08 9.88
C ILE A 78 4.58 -2.77 11.16
N LEU A 79 4.66 -1.53 11.66
CA LEU A 79 3.94 -1.11 12.85
C LEU A 79 2.43 -1.15 12.62
N THR A 80 1.96 -0.64 11.49
CA THR A 80 0.54 -0.69 11.09
C THR A 80 0.04 -2.12 11.01
N ALA A 81 0.80 -3.05 10.44
CA ALA A 81 0.46 -4.48 10.40
C ALA A 81 0.30 -5.08 11.80
N LYS A 82 1.20 -4.74 12.74
CA LYS A 82 1.07 -5.19 14.14
C LYS A 82 -0.14 -4.59 14.85
N LEU A 83 -0.38 -3.30 14.66
CA LEU A 83 -1.53 -2.61 15.25
C LEU A 83 -2.85 -3.15 14.70
N ALA A 84 -2.93 -3.48 13.40
CA ALA A 84 -4.12 -4.09 12.82
C ALA A 84 -4.43 -5.47 13.42
N LEU A 85 -3.42 -6.30 13.71
CA LEU A 85 -3.64 -7.57 14.42
C LEU A 85 -4.16 -7.38 15.84
N GLU A 86 -3.81 -6.28 16.50
CA GLU A 86 -4.19 -5.99 17.89
C GLU A 86 -5.52 -5.25 17.99
N GLN A 87 -5.84 -4.38 17.02
CA GLN A 87 -6.97 -3.44 17.04
C GLN A 87 -7.99 -3.72 15.90
N GLY A 88 -7.78 -4.74 15.09
CA GLY A 88 -8.61 -5.07 13.92
C GLY A 88 -8.36 -4.18 12.68
N LEU A 89 -8.06 -2.89 12.86
CA LEU A 89 -7.85 -1.97 11.73
C LEU A 89 -6.80 -0.90 12.08
N ALA A 90 -5.83 -0.70 11.19
CA ALA A 90 -4.85 0.38 11.30
C ALA A 90 -4.48 0.95 9.93
N CYS A 91 -4.13 2.23 9.88
CA CYS A 91 -3.72 2.92 8.66
C CYS A 91 -2.35 3.58 8.81
N ASN A 92 -1.49 3.44 7.80
CA ASN A 92 -0.24 4.18 7.66
C ASN A 92 -0.49 5.43 6.79
N THR A 93 0.13 6.57 7.12
CA THR A 93 0.08 7.79 6.29
C THR A 93 1.15 7.79 5.17
N ALA A 94 1.86 6.68 5.02
CA ALA A 94 2.86 6.38 4.01
C ALA A 94 2.75 4.91 3.60
N GLY A 95 3.74 4.42 2.85
CA GLY A 95 3.82 3.03 2.40
C GLY A 95 3.16 2.78 1.04
N GLY A 96 3.02 1.51 0.66
CA GLY A 96 2.48 1.07 -0.62
C GLY A 96 3.52 1.10 -1.73
N THR A 97 4.72 0.60 -1.44
CA THR A 97 5.86 0.62 -2.36
C THR A 97 5.98 -0.69 -3.14
N HIS A 98 4.91 -1.06 -3.84
CA HIS A 98 4.71 -2.35 -4.48
C HIS A 98 5.59 -2.66 -5.71
N HIS A 99 6.32 -1.69 -6.28
CA HIS A 99 7.13 -1.87 -7.49
C HIS A 99 8.60 -2.28 -7.24
N ALA A 100 9.01 -2.39 -5.96
CA ALA A 100 10.38 -2.76 -5.64
C ALA A 100 10.57 -4.28 -5.72
N PHE A 101 11.59 -4.71 -6.47
CA PHE A 101 12.01 -6.09 -6.61
C PHE A 101 13.13 -6.43 -5.61
N PRO A 102 13.47 -7.70 -5.40
CA PRO A 102 14.52 -8.10 -4.45
C PRO A 102 15.86 -7.38 -4.66
N ASP A 103 16.27 -7.16 -5.90
CA ASP A 103 17.60 -6.64 -6.25
C ASP A 103 17.58 -5.23 -6.88
N TYR A 104 16.41 -4.64 -7.11
CA TYR A 104 16.30 -3.27 -7.61
C TYR A 104 14.98 -2.57 -7.22
N GLY A 105 15.04 -1.24 -7.13
CA GLY A 105 13.84 -0.40 -7.02
C GLY A 105 13.35 0.08 -8.39
N SER A 106 12.05 0.40 -8.49
CA SER A 106 11.40 0.93 -9.69
C SER A 106 10.14 1.71 -9.33
N GLY A 107 9.64 2.57 -10.24
CA GLY A 107 8.34 3.24 -10.06
C GLY A 107 8.23 4.01 -8.73
N PHE A 108 9.27 4.74 -8.34
CA PHE A 108 9.38 5.45 -7.05
C PHE A 108 9.43 4.55 -5.80
N CYS A 109 9.43 3.22 -5.97
CA CYS A 109 9.55 2.23 -4.91
C CYS A 109 11.01 1.77 -4.79
N ILE A 110 11.56 1.87 -3.57
CA ILE A 110 12.94 1.48 -3.26
C ILE A 110 12.96 0.13 -2.55
N PHE A 111 12.19 0.01 -1.47
CA PHE A 111 11.97 -1.25 -0.77
C PHE A 111 10.49 -1.59 -0.81
N ASN A 112 10.13 -2.85 -0.94
CA ASN A 112 8.74 -3.31 -0.97
C ASN A 112 8.26 -3.47 0.47
N ASP A 113 7.60 -2.45 0.99
CA ASP A 113 7.22 -2.37 2.40
C ASP A 113 6.14 -3.39 2.78
N LEU A 114 5.21 -3.67 1.87
CA LEU A 114 4.19 -4.72 2.01
C LEU A 114 4.83 -6.11 2.15
N ALA A 115 5.79 -6.41 1.28
CA ALA A 115 6.51 -7.68 1.32
C ALA A 115 7.38 -7.80 2.58
N ILE A 116 8.09 -6.73 2.95
CA ILE A 116 8.91 -6.71 4.16
C ILE A 116 8.02 -6.91 5.40
N ALA A 117 6.90 -6.19 5.52
CA ALA A 117 5.98 -6.35 6.63
C ALA A 117 5.47 -7.79 6.75
N THR A 118 5.06 -8.38 5.63
CA THR A 118 4.65 -9.79 5.54
C THR A 118 5.74 -10.72 6.10
N ARG A 119 6.98 -10.61 5.59
CA ARG A 119 8.09 -11.49 6.03
C ARG A 119 8.48 -11.28 7.48
N VAL A 120 8.45 -10.04 7.97
CA VAL A 120 8.74 -9.72 9.37
C VAL A 120 7.70 -10.36 10.29
N LEU A 121 6.41 -10.22 9.98
CA LEU A 121 5.34 -10.79 10.81
C LEU A 121 5.34 -12.32 10.77
N GLN A 122 5.58 -12.94 9.60
CA GLN A 122 5.73 -14.39 9.47
C GLN A 122 6.91 -14.93 10.30
N LYS A 123 8.08 -14.29 10.22
CA LYS A 123 9.25 -14.68 11.03
C LYS A 123 9.05 -14.46 12.53
N GLN A 124 8.17 -13.55 12.93
CA GLN A 124 7.75 -13.35 14.32
C GLN A 124 6.64 -14.31 14.76
N GLY A 125 6.15 -15.19 13.87
CA GLY A 125 5.06 -16.12 14.16
C GLY A 125 3.71 -15.45 14.42
N ARG A 126 3.54 -14.20 13.96
CA ARG A 126 2.30 -13.42 14.17
C ARG A 126 1.22 -13.73 13.14
N VAL A 127 1.63 -14.12 11.94
CA VAL A 127 0.76 -14.51 10.83
C VAL A 127 1.42 -15.66 10.08
N GLN A 128 0.62 -16.52 9.47
CA GLN A 128 1.07 -17.50 8.50
C GLN A 128 0.64 -17.08 7.10
N ARG A 129 -0.66 -16.83 6.90
CA ARG A 129 -1.24 -16.45 5.61
C ARG A 129 -1.52 -14.95 5.54
N VAL A 130 -1.09 -14.30 4.47
CA VAL A 130 -1.34 -12.88 4.22
C VAL A 130 -2.04 -12.72 2.87
N LEU A 131 -3.06 -11.87 2.82
CA LEU A 131 -3.63 -11.36 1.57
C LEU A 131 -3.07 -9.96 1.35
N ILE A 132 -2.36 -9.75 0.25
CA ILE A 132 -2.00 -8.42 -0.24
C ILE A 132 -3.05 -8.01 -1.27
N LEU A 133 -3.91 -7.08 -0.86
CA LEU A 133 -4.98 -6.49 -1.67
C LEU A 133 -4.46 -5.16 -2.21
N ASP A 134 -4.10 -5.14 -3.50
CA ASP A 134 -3.50 -3.99 -4.16
C ASP A 134 -4.50 -3.32 -5.11
N LEU A 135 -4.96 -2.13 -4.73
CA LEU A 135 -5.89 -1.30 -5.50
C LEU A 135 -5.25 0.03 -5.95
N ASP A 136 -3.91 0.10 -5.98
CA ASP A 136 -3.19 1.12 -6.73
C ASP A 136 -3.50 0.99 -8.23
N VAL A 137 -3.46 2.10 -8.97
CA VAL A 137 -3.78 2.07 -10.40
C VAL A 137 -2.74 1.30 -11.24
N HIS A 138 -1.52 1.18 -10.72
CA HIS A 138 -0.44 0.41 -11.32
C HIS A 138 -0.43 -1.01 -10.77
N GLN A 139 0.03 -1.97 -11.58
CA GLN A 139 0.17 -3.34 -11.06
C GLN A 139 1.34 -3.39 -10.08
N GLY A 140 1.14 -3.98 -8.90
CA GLY A 140 2.18 -4.31 -7.91
C GLY A 140 3.11 -5.42 -8.37
N ASP A 141 3.86 -5.18 -9.44
CA ASP A 141 4.77 -6.12 -10.09
C ASP A 141 5.90 -6.64 -9.20
N GLY A 142 6.48 -5.78 -8.37
CA GLY A 142 7.48 -6.19 -7.39
C GLY A 142 6.88 -7.18 -6.39
N THR A 143 5.68 -6.89 -5.87
CA THR A 143 4.96 -7.76 -4.93
C THR A 143 4.63 -9.11 -5.57
N ALA A 144 4.05 -9.12 -6.77
CA ALA A 144 3.73 -10.33 -7.52
C ALA A 144 4.99 -11.20 -7.75
N TRP A 145 6.10 -10.58 -8.13
CA TRP A 145 7.37 -11.29 -8.32
C TRP A 145 7.93 -11.90 -7.02
N ILE A 146 7.86 -11.16 -5.91
CA ILE A 146 8.42 -11.62 -4.63
C ILE A 146 7.72 -12.87 -4.10
N PHE A 147 6.42 -13.02 -4.38
CA PHE A 147 5.58 -14.07 -3.80
C PHE A 147 5.10 -15.12 -4.79
N CYS A 148 5.54 -15.10 -6.06
CA CYS A 148 5.03 -15.99 -7.11
C CYS A 148 5.08 -17.49 -6.79
N ASP A 149 6.04 -17.92 -5.96
CA ASP A 149 6.21 -19.32 -5.54
C ASP A 149 5.85 -19.55 -4.06
N ASP A 150 5.17 -18.61 -3.40
CA ASP A 150 4.82 -18.70 -1.98
C ASP A 150 3.31 -18.89 -1.73
N PRO A 151 2.87 -20.11 -1.39
CA PRO A 151 1.45 -20.39 -1.18
C PRO A 151 0.87 -19.74 0.10
N ASN A 152 1.70 -19.12 0.94
CA ASN A 152 1.24 -18.44 2.16
C ASN A 152 0.96 -16.95 1.95
N VAL A 153 1.22 -16.40 0.77
CA VAL A 153 0.96 -14.99 0.47
C VAL A 153 0.18 -14.93 -0.82
N PHE A 154 -1.08 -14.50 -0.72
CA PHE A 154 -1.92 -14.31 -1.89
C PHE A 154 -1.82 -12.85 -2.35
N THR A 155 -1.47 -12.65 -3.61
CA THR A 155 -1.33 -11.35 -4.25
C THR A 155 -2.52 -11.10 -5.18
N PHE A 156 -3.31 -10.08 -4.86
CA PHE A 156 -4.43 -9.64 -5.69
C PHE A 156 -4.18 -8.20 -6.16
N SER A 157 -4.34 -7.97 -7.46
CA SER A 157 -4.18 -6.64 -8.06
C SER A 157 -5.33 -6.30 -8.99
N MET A 158 -6.02 -5.18 -8.73
CA MET A 158 -6.94 -4.53 -9.67
C MET A 158 -6.31 -3.25 -10.18
N HIS A 159 -5.81 -3.28 -11.41
CA HIS A 159 -4.99 -2.21 -11.95
C HIS A 159 -5.42 -1.83 -13.37
N CYS A 160 -5.03 -0.64 -13.82
CA CYS A 160 -5.26 -0.22 -15.20
C CYS A 160 -4.36 -1.03 -16.16
N GLN A 161 -4.99 -1.79 -17.06
CA GLN A 161 -4.29 -2.70 -17.98
C GLN A 161 -3.25 -1.96 -18.82
N GLU A 162 -3.64 -0.79 -19.33
CA GLU A 162 -2.81 0.05 -20.21
C GLU A 162 -2.00 1.09 -19.42
N ASN A 163 -1.50 0.74 -18.24
CA ASN A 163 -0.64 1.60 -17.41
C ASN A 163 0.67 0.93 -16.97
N PHE A 164 1.49 1.60 -16.15
CA PHE A 164 2.73 1.04 -15.60
C PHE A 164 2.45 -0.23 -14.74
N PRO A 165 3.38 -1.21 -14.72
CA PRO A 165 4.50 -1.36 -15.64
C PRO A 165 4.03 -1.79 -17.04
N ALA A 166 4.84 -1.48 -18.05
CA ALA A 166 4.54 -1.85 -19.44
C ALA A 166 4.49 -3.38 -19.65
N ARG A 167 5.30 -4.12 -18.90
CA ARG A 167 5.25 -5.58 -18.84
C ARG A 167 4.71 -5.99 -17.47
N LYS A 168 3.50 -6.52 -17.45
CA LYS A 168 2.88 -7.06 -16.25
C LYS A 168 3.59 -8.32 -15.76
N GLN A 169 3.63 -8.51 -14.46
CA GLN A 169 3.94 -9.79 -13.82
C GLN A 169 2.65 -10.59 -13.62
N ALA A 170 2.77 -11.82 -13.13
CA ALA A 170 1.62 -12.62 -12.74
C ALA A 170 1.49 -12.59 -11.22
N SER A 171 0.42 -11.97 -10.73
CA SER A 171 -0.07 -12.14 -9.36
C SER A 171 -0.85 -13.47 -9.26
N ASP A 172 -1.31 -13.83 -8.06
CA ASP A 172 -2.23 -14.96 -7.90
C ASP A 172 -3.59 -14.69 -8.56
N LEU A 173 -4.03 -13.43 -8.52
CA LEU A 173 -5.18 -12.95 -9.27
C LEU A 173 -4.99 -11.50 -9.71
N ASP A 174 -4.87 -11.31 -11.03
CA ASP A 174 -4.86 -10.00 -11.67
C ASP A 174 -6.21 -9.71 -12.34
N VAL A 175 -6.76 -8.53 -12.07
CA VAL A 175 -8.01 -8.04 -12.65
C VAL A 175 -7.70 -6.77 -13.46
N PRO A 176 -7.56 -6.89 -14.79
CA PRO A 176 -7.21 -5.77 -15.65
C PRO A 176 -8.41 -4.84 -15.87
N LEU A 177 -8.23 -3.55 -15.58
CA LEU A 177 -9.26 -2.52 -15.72
C LEU A 177 -9.02 -1.69 -16.99
N ALA A 178 -10.12 -1.34 -17.67
CA ALA A 178 -10.11 -0.51 -18.87
C ALA A 178 -9.80 0.97 -18.55
N LEU A 179 -9.25 1.68 -19.54
CA LEU A 179 -9.03 3.12 -19.46
C LEU A 179 -10.33 3.88 -19.14
N GLY A 180 -10.23 4.85 -18.25
CA GLY A 180 -11.35 5.74 -17.91
C GLY A 180 -12.49 5.06 -17.15
N LEU A 181 -12.29 3.85 -16.61
CA LEU A 181 -13.30 3.17 -15.80
C LEU A 181 -13.69 4.02 -14.58
N GLU A 182 -14.99 4.19 -14.38
CA GLU A 182 -15.59 5.10 -13.39
C GLU A 182 -16.06 4.35 -12.12
N ASP A 183 -16.57 5.11 -11.15
CA ASP A 183 -16.91 4.67 -9.80
C ASP A 183 -17.75 3.38 -9.75
N ARG A 184 -18.87 3.34 -10.47
CA ARG A 184 -19.82 2.22 -10.38
C ARG A 184 -19.20 0.92 -10.89
N ASP A 185 -18.64 0.95 -12.09
CA ASP A 185 -18.06 -0.25 -12.70
C ASP A 185 -16.83 -0.74 -11.93
N TYR A 186 -16.08 0.16 -11.29
CA TYR A 186 -14.99 -0.20 -10.39
C TYR A 186 -15.49 -0.97 -9.18
N LEU A 187 -16.51 -0.44 -8.50
CA LEU A 187 -17.09 -1.06 -7.30
C LEU A 187 -17.79 -2.39 -7.63
N ASP A 188 -18.56 -2.43 -8.73
CA ASP A 188 -19.21 -3.65 -9.20
C ASP A 188 -18.18 -4.74 -9.53
N CYS A 189 -17.03 -4.37 -10.11
CA CYS A 189 -15.92 -5.29 -10.36
C CYS A 189 -15.30 -5.78 -9.05
N LEU A 190 -14.91 -4.88 -8.14
CA LEU A 190 -14.31 -5.24 -6.84
C LEU A 190 -15.23 -6.17 -6.02
N ALA A 191 -16.54 -5.92 -6.07
CA ALA A 191 -17.54 -6.69 -5.36
C ALA A 191 -17.67 -8.15 -5.84
N GLN A 192 -17.29 -8.44 -7.08
CA GLN A 192 -17.28 -9.80 -7.62
C GLN A 192 -16.13 -10.64 -7.06
N TYR A 193 -15.03 -10.03 -6.61
CA TYR A 193 -13.81 -10.76 -6.23
C TYR A 193 -13.59 -10.80 -4.72
N LEU A 194 -13.73 -9.67 -4.02
CA LEU A 194 -13.23 -9.55 -2.65
C LEU A 194 -13.85 -10.56 -1.66
N PRO A 195 -15.18 -10.80 -1.64
CA PRO A 195 -15.77 -11.77 -0.72
C PRO A 195 -15.24 -13.19 -0.93
N ASP A 196 -15.13 -13.62 -2.19
CA ASP A 196 -14.66 -14.96 -2.55
C ASP A 196 -13.17 -15.13 -2.25
N LEU A 197 -12.35 -14.09 -2.49
CA LEU A 197 -10.94 -14.06 -2.11
C LEU A 197 -10.76 -14.28 -0.60
N LEU A 198 -11.51 -13.55 0.23
CA LEU A 198 -11.43 -13.71 1.68
C LEU A 198 -11.82 -15.13 2.11
N ALA A 199 -12.88 -15.69 1.52
CA ALA A 199 -13.34 -17.05 1.80
C ALA A 199 -12.34 -18.14 1.36
N GLN A 200 -11.66 -17.92 0.23
CA GLN A 200 -10.66 -18.85 -0.30
C GLN A 200 -9.34 -18.78 0.49
N VAL A 201 -8.78 -17.58 0.63
CA VAL A 201 -7.45 -17.36 1.21
C VAL A 201 -7.48 -17.56 2.73
N ARG A 202 -8.54 -17.10 3.40
CA ARG A 202 -8.67 -17.06 4.87
C ARG A 202 -7.37 -16.54 5.51
N PRO A 203 -6.98 -15.28 5.19
CA PRO A 203 -5.73 -14.72 5.64
C PRO A 203 -5.77 -14.45 7.16
N ASP A 204 -4.61 -14.45 7.80
CA ASP A 204 -4.47 -13.98 9.18
C ASP A 204 -4.38 -12.44 9.22
N LEU A 205 -4.00 -11.81 8.10
CA LEU A 205 -3.91 -10.36 7.93
C LEU A 205 -4.15 -9.98 6.47
N VAL A 206 -4.91 -8.91 6.26
CA VAL A 206 -5.02 -8.23 4.97
C VAL A 206 -4.12 -7.00 4.98
N LEU A 207 -3.16 -6.96 4.06
CA LEU A 207 -2.41 -5.74 3.74
C LEU A 207 -3.10 -5.05 2.56
N TYR A 208 -3.69 -3.89 2.80
CA TYR A 208 -4.44 -3.14 1.80
C TYR A 208 -3.62 -1.96 1.28
N ASP A 209 -3.23 -2.01 0.01
CA ASP A 209 -2.64 -0.87 -0.70
C ASP A 209 -3.75 -0.03 -1.35
N ALA A 210 -4.08 1.08 -0.70
CA ALA A 210 -5.19 1.94 -1.06
C ALA A 210 -4.74 3.15 -1.89
N GLY A 211 -3.98 2.89 -2.97
CA GLY A 211 -3.49 3.95 -3.87
C GLY A 211 -4.60 4.94 -4.25
N ALA A 212 -4.28 6.23 -4.20
CA ALA A 212 -5.20 7.32 -4.55
C ALA A 212 -5.17 7.66 -6.05
N ASP A 213 -4.29 7.02 -6.80
CA ASP A 213 -4.06 7.24 -8.23
C ASP A 213 -5.05 6.59 -9.21
N PRO A 214 -6.06 5.78 -8.81
CA PRO A 214 -7.22 5.54 -9.67
C PRO A 214 -8.10 6.77 -9.90
N HIS A 215 -7.87 7.86 -9.15
CA HIS A 215 -8.66 9.07 -9.23
C HIS A 215 -8.50 9.77 -10.60
N ARG A 216 -9.59 10.29 -11.17
CA ARG A 216 -9.64 10.94 -12.50
C ARG A 216 -8.66 12.10 -12.71
N ASP A 217 -8.32 12.78 -11.62
CA ASP A 217 -7.44 13.95 -11.61
C ASP A 217 -6.00 13.58 -11.16
N ASP A 218 -5.66 12.29 -11.13
CA ASP A 218 -4.29 11.83 -10.94
C ASP A 218 -3.45 12.04 -12.21
N LEU A 219 -2.17 12.38 -12.06
CA LEU A 219 -1.28 12.66 -13.19
C LEU A 219 -0.69 11.41 -13.85
N LEU A 220 -0.61 10.30 -13.13
CA LEU A 220 -0.01 9.04 -13.59
C LEU A 220 -1.05 7.91 -13.72
N GLY A 221 -2.21 8.07 -13.08
CA GLY A 221 -3.38 7.23 -13.30
C GLY A 221 -4.02 7.38 -14.68
N LYS A 222 -4.87 6.40 -15.02
CA LYS A 222 -5.68 6.40 -16.25
C LYS A 222 -7.09 5.85 -16.05
N LEU A 223 -7.54 5.78 -14.80
CA LEU A 223 -8.92 5.50 -14.43
C LEU A 223 -9.63 6.82 -14.12
N ALA A 224 -10.93 6.77 -13.84
CA ALA A 224 -11.76 7.96 -13.71
C ALA A 224 -12.52 8.02 -12.38
N LEU A 225 -11.98 7.45 -11.29
CA LEU A 225 -12.67 7.48 -10.01
C LEU A 225 -12.80 8.91 -9.48
N SER A 226 -13.94 9.21 -8.88
CA SER A 226 -14.18 10.43 -8.12
C SER A 226 -13.69 10.29 -6.69
N ASN A 227 -13.68 11.40 -5.93
CA ASN A 227 -13.48 11.35 -4.48
C ASN A 227 -14.52 10.43 -3.80
N THR A 228 -15.77 10.42 -4.28
CA THR A 228 -16.82 9.51 -3.78
C THR A 228 -16.52 8.06 -4.13
N GLY A 229 -15.98 7.80 -5.33
CA GLY A 229 -15.55 6.47 -5.76
C GLY A 229 -14.39 5.93 -4.92
N ILE A 230 -13.34 6.72 -4.71
CA ILE A 230 -12.19 6.35 -3.86
C ILE A 230 -12.65 6.07 -2.43
N PHE A 231 -13.45 6.95 -1.85
CA PHE A 231 -14.00 6.74 -0.51
C PHE A 231 -14.89 5.49 -0.44
N GLY A 232 -15.76 5.29 -1.43
CA GLY A 232 -16.64 4.12 -1.52
C GLY A 232 -15.86 2.81 -1.65
N ARG A 233 -14.79 2.81 -2.44
CA ARG A 233 -13.85 1.68 -2.58
C ARG A 233 -13.23 1.34 -1.24
N ASP A 234 -12.60 2.32 -0.60
CA ASP A 234 -11.90 2.11 0.67
C ASP A 234 -12.88 1.63 1.75
N ARG A 235 -14.04 2.27 1.86
CA ARG A 235 -15.09 1.82 2.79
C ARG A 235 -15.53 0.39 2.48
N TYR A 236 -15.82 0.05 1.22
CA TYR A 236 -16.25 -1.30 0.84
C TYR A 236 -15.22 -2.37 1.23
N VAL A 237 -13.93 -2.14 0.94
CA VAL A 237 -12.85 -3.04 1.33
C VAL A 237 -12.83 -3.25 2.84
N LEU A 238 -12.79 -2.14 3.59
CA LEU A 238 -12.65 -2.18 5.04
C LEU A 238 -13.86 -2.84 5.70
N GLU A 239 -15.08 -2.47 5.31
CA GLU A 239 -16.30 -3.11 5.84
C GLU A 239 -16.34 -4.60 5.51
N THR A 240 -15.99 -5.00 4.30
CA THR A 240 -16.03 -6.41 3.89
C THR A 240 -15.05 -7.25 4.71
N CYS A 241 -13.80 -6.78 4.86
CA CYS A 241 -12.78 -7.47 5.65
C CYS A 241 -13.12 -7.51 7.15
N VAL A 242 -13.46 -6.36 7.75
CA VAL A 242 -13.76 -6.25 9.18
C VAL A 242 -15.00 -7.06 9.56
N LYS A 243 -16.07 -7.00 8.75
CA LYS A 243 -17.28 -7.80 8.96
C LYS A 243 -17.03 -9.30 8.89
N ALA A 244 -16.08 -9.72 8.05
CA ALA A 244 -15.65 -11.11 7.95
C ALA A 244 -14.64 -11.51 9.04
N GLY A 245 -14.24 -10.59 9.92
CA GLY A 245 -13.35 -10.85 11.06
C GLY A 245 -11.86 -10.83 10.71
N TYR A 246 -11.48 -10.25 9.56
CA TYR A 246 -10.08 -10.16 9.14
C TYR A 246 -9.46 -8.82 9.56
N PRO A 247 -8.30 -8.82 10.24
CA PRO A 247 -7.60 -7.59 10.54
C PRO A 247 -7.02 -6.97 9.26
N VAL A 248 -7.06 -5.64 9.17
CA VAL A 248 -6.64 -4.90 7.97
C VAL A 248 -5.62 -3.83 8.31
N ALA A 249 -4.45 -3.91 7.68
CA ALA A 249 -3.43 -2.86 7.73
C ALA A 249 -3.35 -2.15 6.39
N CYS A 250 -3.61 -0.85 6.40
CA CYS A 250 -3.74 -0.05 5.19
C CYS A 250 -2.51 0.83 4.97
N VAL A 251 -2.12 0.99 3.72
CA VAL A 251 -1.15 2.00 3.27
C VAL A 251 -1.78 2.84 2.17
N ILE A 252 -1.22 4.03 1.93
CA ILE A 252 -1.85 5.03 1.04
C ILE A 252 -1.42 4.93 -0.44
N GLY A 253 -0.48 4.06 -0.78
CA GLY A 253 0.00 3.81 -2.14
C GLY A 253 0.43 5.04 -2.93
N GLY A 254 0.26 4.92 -4.25
CA GLY A 254 0.43 5.96 -5.25
C GLY A 254 -0.61 7.08 -5.15
N GLY A 255 -0.34 8.17 -5.84
CA GLY A 255 -1.12 9.40 -5.77
C GLY A 255 -0.28 10.61 -6.14
N TYR A 256 -0.65 11.26 -7.24
CA TYR A 256 0.13 12.27 -7.93
C TYR A 256 -0.76 13.39 -8.43
N GLY A 257 -0.49 14.61 -7.97
CA GLY A 257 -1.26 15.79 -8.32
C GLY A 257 -0.41 17.04 -8.35
N LYS A 258 -0.88 18.06 -9.09
CA LYS A 258 -0.23 19.38 -9.10
C LYS A 258 -0.51 20.15 -7.82
N SER A 259 -1.73 20.03 -7.31
CA SER A 259 -2.17 20.63 -6.04
C SER A 259 -1.83 19.70 -4.89
N MET A 260 -1.00 20.18 -3.96
CA MET A 260 -0.71 19.44 -2.73
C MET A 260 -1.97 19.29 -1.87
N ASP A 261 -2.83 20.31 -1.80
CA ASP A 261 -4.04 20.26 -0.97
C ASP A 261 -5.01 19.18 -1.45
N ASP A 262 -5.25 19.10 -2.77
CA ASP A 262 -6.12 18.07 -3.36
C ASP A 262 -5.52 16.68 -3.16
N LEU A 263 -4.20 16.54 -3.32
CA LEU A 263 -3.51 15.27 -3.11
C LEU A 263 -3.62 14.81 -1.65
N ILE A 264 -3.47 15.72 -0.69
CA ILE A 264 -3.65 15.43 0.73
C ILE A 264 -5.10 15.06 1.02
N PHE A 265 -6.07 15.76 0.44
CA PHE A 265 -7.47 15.42 0.60
C PHE A 265 -7.77 14.00 0.07
N ARG A 266 -7.29 13.64 -1.13
CA ARG A 266 -7.50 12.30 -1.71
C ARG A 266 -6.92 11.19 -0.83
N HIS A 267 -5.67 11.32 -0.38
CA HIS A 267 -5.09 10.33 0.54
C HIS A 267 -5.79 10.32 1.91
N SER A 268 -6.48 11.39 2.32
CA SER A 268 -7.27 11.39 3.56
C SER A 268 -8.52 10.52 3.48
N LEU A 269 -9.00 10.18 2.28
CA LEU A 269 -10.25 9.42 2.08
C LEU A 269 -10.18 8.02 2.69
N LEU A 270 -9.05 7.32 2.54
CA LEU A 270 -8.79 6.04 3.22
C LEU A 270 -9.02 6.15 4.72
N HIS A 271 -8.42 7.17 5.36
CA HIS A 271 -8.47 7.32 6.81
C HIS A 271 -9.87 7.74 7.30
N ARG A 272 -10.61 8.51 6.50
CA ARG A 272 -12.01 8.83 6.78
C ARG A 272 -12.88 7.59 6.71
N ALA A 273 -12.75 6.80 5.64
CA ALA A 273 -13.45 5.53 5.51
C ALA A 273 -13.10 4.59 6.67
N ALA A 274 -11.81 4.48 7.02
CA ALA A 274 -11.37 3.68 8.16
C ALA A 274 -11.98 4.15 9.48
N THR A 275 -12.07 5.46 9.71
CA THR A 275 -12.68 6.02 10.92
C THR A 275 -14.16 5.65 11.02
N GLU A 276 -14.91 5.78 9.92
CA GLU A 276 -16.33 5.39 9.90
C GLU A 276 -16.52 3.89 10.15
N VAL A 277 -15.69 3.04 9.55
CA VAL A 277 -15.75 1.59 9.74
C VAL A 277 -15.37 1.22 11.17
N TYR A 278 -14.28 1.79 11.70
CA TYR A 278 -13.81 1.53 13.06
C TYR A 278 -14.92 1.84 14.09
N GLN A 279 -15.59 2.98 13.94
CA GLN A 279 -16.72 3.38 14.80
C GLN A 279 -17.95 2.48 14.63
N ALA A 280 -18.30 2.12 13.38
CA ALA A 280 -19.46 1.30 13.08
C ALA A 280 -19.35 -0.13 13.66
N TYR A 281 -18.14 -0.70 13.64
CA TYR A 281 -17.88 -2.07 14.12
C TYR A 281 -17.35 -2.14 15.56
N ARG A 282 -17.16 -0.98 16.22
CA ARG A 282 -16.73 -0.86 17.63
C ARG A 282 -15.45 -1.66 17.92
N LEU A 283 -14.46 -1.49 17.05
CA LEU A 283 -13.13 -2.04 17.24
C LEU A 283 -12.39 -1.39 18.42
#